data_AF-A0A0F9NL13-F1
#
_entry.id   AF-A0A0F9NL13-F1
#
_cell.length_a   1.000
_cell.length_b   1.000
_cell.length_c   1.000
_cell.angle_alpha   90.00
_cell.angle_beta   90.00
_cell.angle_gamma   90.00
#
_symmetry.space_group_name_H-M   'P 1'
#
loop_
_entity.id
_entity.type
_entity.pdbx_description
1 polymer ?
#
loop_
_entity_poly.entity_id
_entity_poly.type
_entity_poly.pdbx_seq_one_letter_code
_entity_poly.pdbx_strand_id
1 'polypeptide(L)'
;MKEFKVNNLITLRLIDGKTVLFVNNREFKQCKILLLNIPVGDQPAEEMSSIDEFADDLRYKMGHERLYVDKLEEEIYITDEEEFMGHCSNLQAWAENDYNTKLLHRSLAFPLLKILSKEGDKIAELRFKEEIARRYKYGNQSVQSFLFDEWISRLLNI
;
A
#
# COMPACT_ATOMS: atom_id res chain seq x y z
N MET A 1 -9.47 22.49 -2.74
CA MET A 1 -9.38 21.21 -2.03
C MET A 1 -10.15 20.18 -2.84
N LYS A 2 -9.49 19.11 -3.33
CA LYS A 2 -10.17 17.97 -3.97
C LYS A 2 -10.32 16.85 -2.95
N GLU A 3 -11.46 16.17 -2.94
CA GLU A 3 -11.75 15.02 -2.07
C GLU A 3 -12.20 13.85 -2.95
N PHE A 4 -11.70 12.65 -2.64
CA PHE A 4 -12.10 11.41 -3.29
C PHE A 4 -12.41 10.36 -2.23
N LYS A 5 -13.64 9.86 -2.22
CA LYS A 5 -14.07 8.79 -1.30
C LYS A 5 -13.91 7.44 -2.00
N VAL A 6 -13.01 6.62 -1.48
CA VAL A 6 -12.81 5.24 -1.97
C VAL A 6 -13.93 4.34 -1.46
N ASN A 7 -14.26 4.47 -0.18
CA ASN A 7 -15.40 3.80 0.45
C ASN A 7 -15.84 4.57 1.70
N ASN A 8 -16.70 3.97 2.53
CA ASN A 8 -17.23 4.61 3.75
C ASN A 8 -16.16 4.93 4.80
N LEU A 9 -15.01 4.25 4.78
CA LEU A 9 -13.93 4.43 5.75
C LEU A 9 -12.74 5.16 5.14
N ILE A 10 -12.47 5.03 3.85
CA ILE A 10 -11.26 5.51 3.19
C ILE A 10 -11.57 6.75 2.34
N THR A 11 -10.82 7.82 2.56
CA THR A 11 -10.93 9.06 1.77
C THR A 11 -9.55 9.65 1.51
N LEU A 12 -9.30 10.10 0.27
CA LEU A 12 -8.12 10.90 -0.07
C LEU A 12 -8.52 12.35 -0.24
N ARG A 13 -7.63 13.28 0.15
CA ARG A 13 -7.80 14.71 -0.04
C ARG A 13 -6.53 15.32 -0.59
N LEU A 14 -6.64 16.20 -1.58
CA LEU A 14 -5.55 17.05 -2.04
C LEU A 14 -5.57 18.35 -1.25
N ILE A 15 -4.59 18.52 -0.35
CA ILE A 15 -4.45 19.64 0.59
C ILE A 15 -3.06 20.24 0.39
N ASP A 16 -2.98 21.51 0.01
CA ASP A 16 -1.72 22.24 -0.21
C ASP A 16 -0.72 21.47 -1.10
N GLY A 17 -1.20 20.95 -2.23
CA GLY A 17 -0.40 20.16 -3.18
C GLY A 17 -0.07 18.73 -2.73
N LYS A 18 -0.54 18.31 -1.54
CA LYS A 18 -0.22 16.99 -0.99
C LYS A 18 -1.46 16.11 -0.92
N THR A 19 -1.31 14.87 -1.39
CA THR A 19 -2.33 13.84 -1.21
C THR A 19 -2.30 13.32 0.22
N VAL A 20 -3.38 13.52 0.97
CA VAL A 20 -3.57 13.08 2.35
C VAL A 20 -4.63 11.98 2.40
N LEU A 21 -4.27 10.85 3.01
CA LEU A 21 -5.14 9.69 3.18
C LEU A 21 -5.79 9.72 4.56
N PHE A 22 -7.08 9.45 4.62
CA PHE A 22 -7.87 9.38 5.85
C PHE A 22 -8.54 8.01 5.97
N VAL A 23 -8.54 7.47 7.19
CA VAL A 23 -9.33 6.30 7.57
C VAL A 23 -10.26 6.70 8.72
N ASN A 24 -11.57 6.48 8.55
CA ASN A 24 -12.62 6.91 9.47
C ASN A 24 -12.45 8.38 9.90
N ASN A 25 -12.27 9.28 8.92
CA ASN A 25 -12.04 10.72 9.11
C ASN A 25 -10.77 11.11 9.90
N ARG A 26 -9.85 10.17 10.15
CA ARG A 26 -8.57 10.45 10.82
C ARG A 26 -7.43 10.31 9.82
N GLU A 27 -6.47 11.23 9.89
CA GLU A 27 -5.31 11.22 9.02
C GLU A 27 -4.50 9.93 9.21
N PHE A 28 -4.21 9.25 8.11
CA PHE A 28 -3.40 8.05 8.07
C PHE A 28 -1.97 8.39 7.63
N LYS A 29 -1.03 8.36 8.59
CA LYS A 29 0.33 8.90 8.44
C LYS A 29 1.39 7.91 7.95
N GLN A 30 1.01 6.68 7.62
CA GLN A 30 1.99 5.66 7.22
C GLN A 30 2.51 5.89 5.79
N CYS A 31 3.74 5.41 5.54
CA CYS A 31 4.53 5.75 4.36
C CYS A 31 3.81 5.45 3.03
N LYS A 32 3.63 6.49 2.21
CA LYS A 32 2.89 6.47 0.92
C LYS A 32 3.77 6.21 -0.31
N ILE A 33 5.04 5.87 -0.11
CA ILE A 33 6.10 5.82 -1.14
C ILE A 33 5.74 5.03 -2.41
N LEU A 34 4.72 4.17 -2.38
CA LEU A 34 4.49 3.13 -3.37
C LEU A 34 3.13 3.13 -4.06
N LEU A 35 2.48 4.29 -4.13
CA LEU A 35 1.32 4.49 -5.00
C LEU A 35 1.78 4.98 -6.39
N LEU A 36 2.83 4.38 -6.96
CA LEU A 36 3.38 4.81 -8.26
C LEU A 36 2.50 4.31 -9.41
N ASN A 37 2.20 5.20 -10.36
CA ASN A 37 1.71 4.84 -11.69
C ASN A 37 2.92 4.40 -12.50
N ILE A 38 3.28 3.11 -12.44
CA ILE A 38 4.44 2.60 -13.17
C ILE A 38 3.98 2.38 -14.61
N PRO A 39 4.63 3.00 -15.62
CA PRO A 39 4.36 2.67 -17.01
C PRO A 39 4.73 1.21 -17.21
N VAL A 40 3.71 0.35 -17.25
CA VAL A 40 3.86 -1.02 -17.69
C VAL A 40 4.16 -0.89 -19.18
N GLY A 41 5.41 -1.09 -19.59
CA GLY A 41 5.69 -1.40 -20.99
C GLY A 41 4.86 -2.63 -21.40
N ASP A 42 4.88 -3.04 -22.68
CA ASP A 42 4.05 -4.13 -23.23
C ASP A 42 4.29 -5.55 -22.64
N GLN A 43 4.73 -5.67 -21.38
CA GLN A 43 4.84 -6.94 -20.68
C GLN A 43 3.46 -7.40 -20.21
N PRO A 44 3.08 -8.66 -20.52
CA PRO A 44 1.80 -9.22 -20.13
C PRO A 44 1.66 -9.24 -18.60
N ALA A 45 0.53 -8.76 -18.10
CA ALA A 45 0.19 -8.67 -16.68
C ALA A 45 0.23 -10.04 -15.95
N GLU A 46 0.30 -11.14 -16.68
CA GLU A 46 0.29 -12.51 -16.18
C GLU A 46 1.65 -12.97 -15.61
N GLU A 47 2.75 -12.25 -15.91
CA GLU A 47 4.10 -12.55 -15.39
C GLU A 47 4.59 -11.60 -14.28
N MET A 48 3.79 -10.61 -13.87
CA MET A 48 4.18 -9.74 -12.77
C MET A 48 4.13 -10.52 -11.45
N SER A 49 5.31 -10.82 -10.92
CA SER A 49 5.48 -11.11 -9.49
C SER A 49 4.89 -9.97 -8.66
N SER A 50 4.50 -10.26 -7.40
CA SER A 50 3.81 -9.32 -6.49
C SER A 50 4.29 -7.87 -6.63
N ILE A 51 3.42 -6.86 -6.48
CA ILE A 51 3.84 -5.44 -6.47
C ILE A 51 5.01 -5.20 -5.52
N ASP A 52 5.08 -5.95 -4.42
CA ASP A 52 6.22 -5.95 -3.49
C ASP A 52 7.55 -6.33 -4.16
N GLU A 53 7.55 -7.39 -4.97
CA GLU A 53 8.75 -7.90 -5.65
C GLU A 53 9.19 -6.93 -6.75
N PHE A 54 8.23 -6.40 -7.52
CA PHE A 54 8.50 -5.39 -8.52
C PHE A 54 9.03 -4.08 -7.91
N ALA A 55 8.46 -3.64 -6.79
CA ALA A 55 8.92 -2.45 -6.06
C ALA A 55 10.31 -2.63 -5.44
N ASP A 56 10.56 -3.81 -4.87
CA ASP A 56 11.86 -4.16 -4.28
C ASP A 56 12.94 -4.25 -5.38
N ASP A 57 12.63 -4.85 -6.53
CA ASP A 57 13.51 -4.94 -7.71
C ASP A 57 13.78 -3.56 -8.34
N LEU A 58 12.75 -2.73 -8.52
CA LEU A 58 12.92 -1.35 -8.99
C LEU A 58 13.80 -0.53 -8.06
N ARG A 59 13.57 -0.60 -6.75
CA ARG A 59 14.42 0.10 -5.75
C ARG A 59 15.86 -0.40 -5.80
N TYR A 60 16.05 -1.71 -5.97
CA TYR A 60 17.38 -2.30 -6.10
C TYR A 60 18.09 -1.83 -7.38
N LYS A 61 17.37 -1.77 -8.51
CA LYS A 61 17.88 -1.33 -9.82
C LYS A 61 18.13 0.19 -9.89
N MET A 62 17.37 1.00 -9.16
CA MET A 62 17.40 2.46 -9.25
C MET A 62 18.24 3.15 -8.16
N GLY A 63 18.75 2.41 -7.17
CA GLY A 63 19.57 2.99 -6.10
C GLY A 63 18.76 3.81 -5.09
N HIS A 64 19.26 3.90 -3.86
CA HIS A 64 18.57 4.51 -2.71
C HIS A 64 18.43 6.05 -2.76
N GLU A 65 18.73 6.66 -3.89
CA GLU A 65 18.52 8.09 -4.09
C GLU A 65 17.12 8.29 -4.67
N ARG A 66 16.50 9.39 -4.27
CA ARG A 66 15.11 9.76 -4.54
C ARG A 66 14.65 9.35 -5.95
N LEU A 67 13.36 9.08 -6.10
CA LEU A 67 12.60 9.06 -7.37
C LEU A 67 12.66 10.43 -8.12
N TYR A 68 13.81 11.08 -8.17
CA TYR A 68 14.22 11.90 -9.29
C TYR A 68 14.94 10.94 -10.23
N VAL A 69 14.39 10.78 -11.43
CA VAL A 69 15.02 10.03 -12.51
C VAL A 69 16.26 10.82 -12.92
N ASP A 70 17.34 10.73 -12.15
CA ASP A 70 18.63 11.27 -12.54
C ASP A 70 19.16 10.40 -13.69
N LYS A 71 19.00 10.94 -14.91
CA LYS A 71 19.52 10.46 -16.22
C LYS A 71 18.59 9.68 -17.14
N LEU A 72 17.36 10.15 -17.34
CA LEU A 72 16.68 10.00 -18.64
C LEU A 72 16.18 11.39 -19.07
N GLU A 73 16.48 11.76 -20.32
CA GLU A 73 16.50 13.13 -20.87
C GLU A 73 15.16 13.86 -21.02
N GLU A 74 14.10 13.49 -20.30
CA GLU A 74 12.87 14.30 -20.21
C GLU A 74 12.34 14.22 -18.76
N GLU A 75 12.37 15.34 -18.03
CA GLU A 75 11.73 15.44 -16.73
C GLU A 75 10.24 15.13 -16.90
N ILE A 76 9.80 13.92 -16.52
CA ILE A 76 8.38 13.61 -16.40
C ILE A 76 7.87 14.41 -15.20
N TYR A 77 7.44 15.64 -15.46
CA TYR A 77 6.80 16.49 -14.46
C TYR A 77 5.35 16.01 -14.27
N ILE A 78 5.12 15.24 -13.21
CA ILE A 78 3.77 14.85 -12.78
C ILE A 78 3.23 15.97 -11.90
N THR A 79 2.09 16.52 -12.25
CA THR A 79 1.42 17.52 -11.41
C THR A 79 0.86 16.89 -10.13
N ASP A 80 0.71 17.68 -9.05
CA ASP A 80 0.08 17.23 -7.80
C ASP A 80 -1.32 16.61 -8.05
N GLU A 81 -2.03 17.09 -9.08
CA GLU A 81 -3.34 16.57 -9.45
C GLU A 81 -3.27 15.21 -10.16
N GLU A 82 -2.30 15.00 -11.04
CA GLU A 82 -2.06 13.72 -11.70
C GLU A 82 -1.59 12.65 -10.71
N GLU A 83 -0.70 13.02 -9.79
CA GLU A 83 -0.29 12.14 -8.69
C GLU A 83 -1.51 11.78 -7.80
N PHE A 84 -2.33 12.77 -7.44
CA PHE A 84 -3.56 12.54 -6.68
C PHE A 84 -4.52 11.58 -7.41
N MET A 85 -4.70 11.74 -8.72
CA MET A 85 -5.54 10.83 -9.53
C MET A 85 -4.98 9.41 -9.52
N GLY A 86 -3.66 9.24 -9.69
CA GLY A 86 -3.01 7.92 -9.59
C GLY A 86 -3.24 7.26 -8.23
N HIS A 87 -3.09 8.02 -7.14
CA HIS A 87 -3.33 7.55 -5.77
C HIS A 87 -4.78 7.12 -5.54
N CYS A 88 -5.73 7.89 -6.06
CA CYS A 88 -7.16 7.57 -5.98
C CYS A 88 -7.48 6.28 -6.72
N SER A 89 -7.01 6.14 -7.96
CA SER A 89 -7.23 4.94 -8.78
C SER A 89 -6.63 3.68 -8.15
N ASN A 90 -5.41 3.77 -7.60
CA ASN A 90 -4.76 2.64 -6.92
C ASN A 90 -5.54 2.17 -5.69
N LEU A 91 -5.97 3.10 -4.82
CA LEU A 91 -6.75 2.72 -3.64
C LEU A 91 -8.18 2.28 -3.98
N GLN A 92 -8.79 2.85 -5.01
CA GLN A 92 -10.09 2.39 -5.51
C GLN A 92 -9.99 0.95 -6.02
N ALA A 93 -9.05 0.65 -6.91
CA ALA A 93 -8.85 -0.70 -7.44
C ALA A 93 -8.56 -1.71 -6.32
N TRP A 94 -7.73 -1.33 -5.34
CA TRP A 94 -7.45 -2.18 -4.18
C TRP A 94 -8.72 -2.47 -3.34
N ALA A 95 -9.55 -1.45 -3.10
CA ALA A 95 -10.79 -1.60 -2.32
C ALA A 95 -11.87 -2.39 -3.07
N GLU A 96 -12.03 -2.18 -4.38
CA GLU A 96 -13.01 -2.89 -5.22
C GLU A 96 -12.65 -4.37 -5.42
N ASN A 97 -11.38 -4.73 -5.24
CA ASN A 97 -10.89 -6.12 -5.30
C ASN A 97 -10.73 -6.74 -3.91
N ASP A 98 -11.67 -6.46 -3.00
CA ASP A 98 -11.72 -7.02 -1.64
C ASP A 98 -10.39 -6.92 -0.89
N TYR A 99 -9.70 -5.78 -1.02
CA TYR A 99 -8.42 -5.48 -0.39
C TYR A 99 -7.30 -6.48 -0.72
N ASN A 100 -7.30 -7.02 -1.94
CA ASN A 100 -6.26 -7.94 -2.42
C ASN A 100 -4.85 -7.36 -2.20
N THR A 101 -4.07 -7.99 -1.32
CA THR A 101 -2.74 -7.51 -0.91
C THR A 101 -1.68 -7.54 -2.01
N LYS A 102 -2.00 -8.12 -3.18
CA LYS A 102 -1.15 -8.05 -4.37
C LYS A 102 -1.29 -6.74 -5.16
N LEU A 103 -2.36 -5.98 -4.94
CA LEU A 103 -2.68 -4.75 -5.70
C LEU A 103 -2.18 -3.47 -5.03
N LEU A 104 -1.65 -3.57 -3.82
CA LEU A 104 -1.11 -2.44 -3.09
C LEU A 104 0.12 -2.90 -2.31
N HIS A 105 1.20 -2.13 -2.39
CA HIS A 105 2.45 -2.49 -1.72
C HIS A 105 2.24 -2.74 -0.23
N ARG A 106 2.94 -3.74 0.31
CA ARG A 106 2.81 -4.20 1.70
C ARG A 106 3.01 -3.12 2.75
N SER A 107 3.81 -2.09 2.46
CA SER A 107 4.07 -0.97 3.38
C SER A 107 2.83 -0.11 3.63
N LEU A 108 1.84 -0.17 2.73
CA LEU A 108 0.58 0.55 2.82
C LEU A 108 -0.60 -0.40 3.05
N ALA A 109 -0.67 -1.51 2.29
CA ALA A 109 -1.76 -2.48 2.37
C ALA A 109 -1.90 -3.11 3.76
N PHE A 110 -0.80 -3.60 4.34
CA PHE A 110 -0.85 -4.31 5.63
C PHE A 110 -1.30 -3.39 6.78
N PRO A 111 -0.75 -2.17 6.91
CA PRO A 111 -1.27 -1.19 7.85
C PRO A 111 -2.72 -0.77 7.63
N LEU A 112 -3.15 -0.59 6.37
CA LEU A 112 -4.53 -0.24 6.04
C LEU A 112 -5.49 -1.34 6.49
N LEU A 113 -5.18 -2.60 6.18
CA LEU A 113 -5.93 -3.75 6.67
C LEU A 113 -6.03 -3.77 8.20
N LYS A 114 -4.91 -3.51 8.89
CA LYS A 114 -4.87 -3.45 10.36
C LYS A 114 -5.81 -2.38 10.93
N ILE A 115 -5.81 -1.17 10.37
CA ILE A 115 -6.67 -0.09 10.87
C ILE A 115 -8.14 -0.30 10.48
N LEU A 116 -8.43 -0.71 9.25
CA LEU A 116 -9.81 -0.98 8.79
C LEU A 116 -10.44 -2.12 9.60
N SER A 117 -9.68 -3.16 9.91
CA SER A 117 -10.11 -4.24 10.81
C SER A 117 -10.48 -3.71 12.21
N LYS A 118 -9.70 -2.76 12.76
CA LYS A 118 -10.01 -2.13 14.06
C LYS A 118 -11.26 -1.25 14.01
N GLU A 119 -11.53 -0.64 12.85
CA GLU A 119 -12.74 0.16 12.61
C GLU A 119 -13.97 -0.72 12.28
N GLY A 120 -13.83 -2.05 12.27
CA GLY A 120 -14.94 -3.00 12.14
C GLY A 120 -15.23 -3.48 10.72
N ASP A 121 -14.36 -3.20 9.75
CA ASP A 121 -14.46 -3.76 8.40
C ASP A 121 -14.12 -5.26 8.40
N LYS A 122 -15.15 -6.10 8.20
CA LYS A 122 -15.04 -7.56 8.25
C LYS A 122 -14.20 -8.14 7.11
N ILE A 123 -14.23 -7.53 5.93
CA ILE A 123 -13.43 -7.99 4.78
C ILE A 123 -11.97 -7.67 5.08
N ALA A 124 -11.69 -6.46 5.56
CA ALA A 124 -10.33 -6.09 5.96
C ALA A 124 -9.80 -6.96 7.10
N GLU A 125 -10.64 -7.30 8.10
CA GLU A 125 -10.27 -8.22 9.17
C GLU A 125 -9.89 -9.61 8.64
N LEU A 126 -10.68 -10.17 7.72
CA LEU A 126 -10.38 -11.45 7.08
C LEU A 126 -9.06 -11.39 6.33
N ARG A 127 -8.88 -10.41 5.44
CA ARG A 127 -7.65 -10.24 4.66
C ARG A 127 -6.42 -9.99 5.53
N PHE A 128 -6.59 -9.27 6.64
CA PHE A 128 -5.51 -9.05 7.60
C PHE A 128 -5.04 -10.37 8.23
N LYS A 129 -5.97 -11.24 8.64
CA LYS A 129 -5.65 -12.57 9.19
C LYS A 129 -5.00 -13.48 8.15
N GLU A 130 -5.50 -13.47 6.92
CA GLU A 130 -4.92 -14.23 5.80
C GLU A 130 -3.48 -13.81 5.52
N GLU A 131 -3.20 -12.52 5.50
CA GLU A 131 -1.85 -11.99 5.26
C GLU A 131 -0.88 -12.33 6.42
N ILE A 132 -1.34 -12.29 7.67
CA ILE A 132 -0.55 -12.77 8.83
C ILE A 132 -0.25 -14.26 8.68
N ALA A 133 -1.26 -15.09 8.40
CA ALA A 133 -1.09 -16.53 8.26
C ALA A 133 -0.12 -16.88 7.11
N ARG A 134 -0.23 -16.16 5.98
CA ARG A 134 0.67 -16.29 4.84
C ARG A 134 2.11 -15.97 5.22
N ARG A 135 2.35 -14.84 5.91
CA ARG A 135 3.69 -14.42 6.36
C ARG A 135 4.27 -15.35 7.43
N TYR A 136 3.44 -15.90 8.31
CA TYR A 136 3.89 -16.92 9.24
C TYR A 136 4.28 -18.22 8.53
N LYS A 137 3.51 -18.64 7.52
CA LYS A 137 3.78 -19.88 6.79
C LYS A 137 4.99 -19.80 5.85
N TYR A 138 5.16 -18.66 5.17
CA TYR A 138 6.13 -18.52 4.07
C TYR A 138 7.20 -17.44 4.30
N GLY A 139 7.08 -16.62 5.34
CA GLY A 139 8.07 -15.60 5.67
C GLY A 139 9.35 -16.20 6.26
N ASN A 140 10.39 -15.38 6.36
CA ASN A 140 11.65 -15.80 6.99
C ASN A 140 11.51 -15.96 8.53
N GLN A 141 12.49 -16.59 9.17
CA GLN A 141 12.47 -16.87 10.61
C GLN A 141 12.28 -15.61 11.48
N SER A 142 12.81 -14.45 11.06
CA SER A 142 12.64 -13.19 11.79
C SER A 142 11.18 -12.74 11.78
N VAL A 143 10.53 -12.77 10.62
CA VAL A 143 9.10 -12.47 10.47
C VAL A 143 8.24 -13.46 11.25
N GLN A 144 8.56 -14.76 11.17
CA GLN A 144 7.83 -15.80 11.91
C GLN A 144 7.92 -15.59 13.43
N SER A 145 9.12 -15.33 13.95
CA SER A 145 9.35 -15.09 15.38
C SER A 145 8.61 -13.83 15.85
N PHE A 146 8.72 -12.74 15.09
CA PHE A 146 7.99 -11.50 15.39
C PHE A 146 6.47 -11.72 15.45
N LEU A 147 5.90 -12.44 14.49
CA LEU A 147 4.46 -12.72 14.45
C LEU A 147 4.03 -13.64 15.59
N PHE A 148 4.86 -14.63 15.94
CA PHE A 148 4.62 -15.51 17.08
C PHE A 148 4.57 -14.71 18.39
N ASP A 149 5.56 -13.85 18.62
CA ASP A 149 5.63 -13.00 19.80
C ASP A 149 4.43 -12.03 19.87
N GLU A 150 4.08 -11.36 18.77
CA GLU A 150 2.90 -10.47 18.72
C GLU A 150 1.60 -11.23 19.03
N TRP A 151 1.48 -12.47 18.57
CA TRP A 151 0.30 -13.30 18.82
C TRP A 151 0.22 -13.76 20.28
N ILE A 152 1.35 -14.18 20.86
CA ILE A 152 1.44 -14.57 22.27
C ILE A 152 1.16 -13.38 23.20
N SER A 153 1.72 -12.19 22.95
CA SER A 153 1.40 -10.98 23.74
C SER A 153 -0.10 -10.69 23.77
N ARG A 154 -0.77 -10.81 22.61
CA ARG A 154 -2.23 -10.61 22.52
C ARG A 154 -3.03 -11.67 23.26
N LEU A 155 -2.58 -12.93 23.27
CA LEU A 155 -3.22 -14.02 24.03
C LEU A 155 -3.04 -13.85 25.54
N LEU A 156 -1.89 -13.31 25.96
CA LEU A 156 -1.52 -13.17 27.37
C LEU A 156 -1.93 -11.81 27.99
N ASN A 157 -2.51 -10.89 27.21
CA ASN A 157 -2.86 -9.52 27.64
C ASN A 157 -1.69 -8.75 28.30
N ILE A 158 -0.47 -8.94 27.80
CA ILE A 158 0.77 -8.28 28.26
C ILE A 158 1.38 -7.43 27.15
#